data_AF-A0AB34HL30-F1
#
_entry.id   AF-A0AB34HL30-F1
#
_cell.length_a   1.000
_cell.length_b   1.000
_cell.length_c   1.000
_cell.angle_alpha   90.00
_cell.angle_beta   90.00
_cell.angle_gamma   90.00
#
_symmetry.space_group_name_H-M   'P 1'
#
loop_
_entity.id
_entity.type
_entity.pdbx_description
1 polymer ?
#
loop_
_entity_poly.entity_id
_entity_poly.type
_entity_poly.pdbx_seq_one_letter_code
_entity_poly.pdbx_strand_id
1 'polypeptide(L)'
;MRTPRAPPPRPALLLLLLLLGGSHGLFPEEPPPLSVAPRDYLNHYPVFVGSGPGHLTPAEGTDDLNIQRVLRVNRTLFIGDRDNLYRVELEPPTSMELRYQRKLTWRSNPSDINVCRMKGKQEGECRNFVKVLLLRDESTLFVCGSNAFNPVCANYSVSHRSSKP
;
A
#
# COMPACT_ATOMS: atom_id res chain seq x y z
N MET A 1 50.44 -29.83 -59.07
CA MET A 1 50.05 -29.54 -57.66
C MET A 1 48.55 -29.78 -57.54
N ARG A 2 48.12 -30.76 -56.72
CA ARG A 2 46.69 -31.06 -56.53
C ARG A 2 46.11 -30.07 -55.51
N THR A 3 45.12 -29.27 -55.93
CA THR A 3 44.33 -28.45 -55.00
C THR A 3 43.30 -29.35 -54.29
N PRO A 4 43.14 -29.23 -52.96
CA PRO A 4 42.17 -30.04 -52.23
C PRO A 4 40.75 -29.53 -52.50
N ARG A 5 39.86 -30.45 -52.84
CA ARG A 5 38.45 -30.15 -53.09
C ARG A 5 37.77 -29.85 -51.75
N ALA A 6 37.19 -28.65 -51.62
CA ALA A 6 36.45 -28.23 -50.44
C ALA A 6 35.28 -29.20 -50.15
N PRO A 7 35.00 -29.53 -48.88
CA PRO A 7 33.88 -30.43 -48.55
C PRO A 7 32.54 -29.73 -48.85
N PRO A 8 31.51 -30.48 -49.26
CA PRO A 8 30.21 -29.92 -49.60
C PRO A 8 29.54 -29.30 -48.36
N PRO A 9 28.73 -28.23 -48.53
CA PRO A 9 28.02 -27.61 -47.42
C PRO A 9 27.12 -28.66 -46.73
N ARG A 10 27.16 -28.74 -45.41
CA ARG A 10 26.37 -29.70 -44.62
C ARG A 10 24.94 -29.14 -44.42
N PRO A 11 23.92 -29.56 -45.19
CA PRO A 11 22.57 -29.00 -45.10
C PRO A 11 21.93 -29.26 -43.73
N ALA A 12 22.40 -30.29 -43.02
CA ALA A 12 21.94 -30.65 -41.69
C ALA A 12 22.15 -29.55 -40.62
N LEU A 13 23.23 -28.74 -40.73
CA LEU A 13 23.48 -27.67 -39.77
C LEU A 13 22.55 -26.47 -40.00
N LEU A 14 22.28 -26.15 -41.27
CA LEU A 14 21.28 -25.15 -41.66
C LEU A 14 19.87 -25.57 -41.22
N LEU A 15 19.53 -26.85 -41.40
CA LEU A 15 18.24 -27.39 -40.98
C LEU A 15 18.07 -27.32 -39.45
N LEU A 16 19.14 -27.58 -38.69
CA LEU A 16 19.14 -27.46 -37.23
C LEU A 16 18.95 -26.00 -36.79
N LEU A 17 19.65 -25.05 -37.40
CA LEU A 17 19.49 -23.61 -37.13
C LEU A 17 18.07 -23.11 -37.46
N LEU A 18 17.46 -23.61 -38.53
CA LEU A 18 16.06 -23.32 -38.89
C LEU A 18 15.07 -23.86 -37.86
N LEU A 19 15.33 -25.04 -37.27
CA LEU A 19 14.50 -25.63 -36.23
C LEU A 19 14.66 -24.92 -34.86
N LEU A 20 15.82 -24.31 -34.58
CA LEU A 20 16.04 -23.53 -33.35
C LEU A 20 15.46 -22.10 -33.41
N GLY A 21 15.13 -21.56 -34.59
CA GLY A 21 14.66 -20.18 -34.76
C GLY A 21 13.21 -19.91 -34.33
N GLY A 22 12.49 -20.91 -33.82
CA GLY A 22 11.03 -20.88 -33.69
C GLY A 22 10.47 -20.72 -32.28
N SER A 23 11.27 -20.63 -31.22
CA SER A 23 10.75 -20.47 -29.87
C SER A 23 10.90 -19.02 -29.38
N HIS A 24 10.16 -18.10 -29.98
CA HIS A 24 9.76 -16.91 -29.23
C HIS A 24 8.79 -17.41 -28.17
N GLY A 25 9.23 -17.46 -26.91
CA GLY A 25 8.29 -17.61 -25.81
C GLY A 25 7.27 -16.48 -25.93
N LEU A 26 6.06 -16.79 -26.40
CA LEU A 26 4.99 -15.83 -26.63
C LEU A 26 4.39 -15.42 -25.29
N PHE A 27 5.17 -14.70 -24.48
CA PHE A 27 4.59 -13.89 -23.45
C PHE A 27 3.97 -12.66 -24.14
N PRO A 28 2.66 -12.40 -23.98
CA PRO A 28 2.00 -11.31 -24.70
C PRO A 28 2.64 -9.95 -24.40
N GLU A 29 2.82 -9.12 -25.42
CA GLU A 29 3.21 -7.72 -25.26
C GLU A 29 1.98 -6.90 -24.83
N GLU A 30 2.15 -6.01 -23.84
CA GLU A 30 1.07 -5.18 -23.32
C GLU A 30 0.73 -4.06 -24.32
N PRO A 31 -0.54 -3.89 -24.73
CA PRO A 31 -0.93 -2.86 -25.69
C PRO A 31 -0.82 -1.45 -25.07
N PRO A 32 -0.58 -0.41 -25.88
CA PRO A 32 -0.52 0.97 -25.38
C PRO A 32 -1.88 1.45 -24.85
N PRO A 33 -1.90 2.36 -23.86
CA PRO A 33 -3.13 2.89 -23.29
C PRO A 33 -3.88 3.77 -24.30
N LEU A 34 -5.22 3.77 -24.23
CA LEU A 34 -6.08 4.63 -25.08
C LEU A 34 -5.93 6.13 -24.77
N SER A 35 -5.62 6.47 -23.51
CA SER A 35 -5.46 7.85 -23.06
C SER A 35 -4.55 7.91 -21.83
N VAL A 36 -3.74 8.96 -21.73
CA VAL A 36 -2.86 9.22 -20.57
C VAL A 36 -3.25 10.57 -19.97
N ALA A 37 -3.57 10.59 -18.67
CA ALA A 37 -3.86 11.81 -17.95
C ALA A 37 -2.56 12.60 -17.68
N PRO A 38 -2.45 13.88 -18.10
CA PRO A 38 -1.28 14.70 -17.79
C PRO A 38 -1.11 14.94 -16.29
N ARG A 39 0.12 15.12 -15.83
CA ARG A 39 0.42 15.38 -14.40
C ARG A 39 -0.31 16.61 -13.85
N ASP A 40 -0.42 17.68 -14.63
CA ASP A 40 -1.09 18.91 -14.20
C ASP A 40 -2.57 18.67 -13.88
N TYR A 41 -3.20 17.73 -14.59
CA TYR A 41 -4.56 17.31 -14.30
C TYR A 41 -4.64 16.55 -12.97
N LEU A 42 -3.69 15.65 -12.71
CA LEU A 42 -3.65 14.84 -11.49
C LEU A 42 -3.44 15.68 -10.21
N ASN A 43 -2.76 16.83 -10.31
CA ASN A 43 -2.50 17.71 -9.17
C ASN A 43 -3.76 18.35 -8.57
N HIS A 44 -4.90 18.29 -9.26
CA HIS A 44 -6.16 18.84 -8.78
C HIS A 44 -6.94 17.88 -7.85
N TYR A 45 -6.50 16.62 -7.71
CA TYR A 45 -7.16 15.67 -6.83
C TYR A 45 -6.82 15.91 -5.36
N PRO A 46 -7.79 15.82 -4.44
CA PRO A 46 -7.54 16.05 -3.03
C PRO A 46 -6.71 14.91 -2.41
N VAL A 47 -5.74 15.26 -1.57
CA VAL A 47 -4.77 14.31 -0.99
C VAL A 47 -4.90 14.25 0.52
N PHE A 48 -4.81 13.04 1.08
CA PHE A 48 -4.67 12.83 2.52
C PHE A 48 -3.19 12.71 2.88
N VAL A 49 -2.71 13.62 3.73
CA VAL A 49 -1.31 13.64 4.20
C VAL A 49 -1.20 13.46 5.72
N GLY A 50 -2.28 13.08 6.39
CA GLY A 50 -2.27 12.83 7.84
C GLY A 50 -2.55 14.05 8.70
N SER A 51 -3.02 15.16 8.12
CA SER A 51 -3.43 16.37 8.83
C SER A 51 -4.85 16.27 9.43
N GLY A 52 -5.07 16.93 10.57
CA GLY A 52 -6.38 16.98 11.23
C GLY A 52 -6.48 18.07 12.32
N PRO A 53 -7.65 18.18 12.99
CA PRO A 53 -7.91 19.24 13.98
C PRO A 53 -7.03 19.05 15.22
N GLY A 54 -6.27 20.10 15.57
CA GLY A 54 -5.34 20.11 16.71
C GLY A 54 -3.87 20.32 16.35
N HIS A 55 -3.51 20.30 15.06
CA HIS A 55 -2.16 20.67 14.60
C HIS A 55 -2.10 22.20 14.39
N LEU A 56 -1.85 22.96 15.47
CA LEU A 56 -1.70 24.43 15.42
C LEU A 56 -0.29 24.89 15.03
N THR A 57 0.65 23.96 14.88
CA THR A 57 2.04 24.22 14.50
C THR A 57 2.47 23.21 13.44
N PRO A 58 3.18 23.61 12.37
CA PRO A 58 4.03 22.69 11.64
C PRO A 58 5.27 22.44 12.51
N ALA A 59 5.14 21.65 13.58
CA ALA A 59 6.26 21.35 14.47
C ALA A 59 6.44 19.84 14.61
N GLU A 60 7.69 19.43 14.41
CA GLU A 60 8.28 18.16 14.84
C GLU A 60 7.82 16.91 14.11
N GLY A 61 8.43 16.70 12.95
CA GLY A 61 8.50 15.41 12.28
C GLY A 61 7.15 14.90 11.83
N THR A 62 6.76 15.21 10.59
CA THR A 62 5.79 14.36 9.89
C THR A 62 6.41 12.98 9.79
N ASP A 63 6.20 12.15 10.81
CA ASP A 63 6.53 10.74 10.77
C ASP A 63 5.80 10.19 9.54
N ASP A 64 6.55 9.68 8.57
CA ASP A 64 6.00 9.26 7.28
C ASP A 64 4.80 8.34 7.51
N LEU A 65 3.69 8.65 6.83
CA LEU A 65 2.53 7.76 6.83
C LEU A 65 2.97 6.43 6.20
N ASN A 66 2.63 5.34 6.87
CA ASN A 66 2.84 3.99 6.41
C ASN A 66 1.49 3.29 6.20
N ILE A 67 0.66 3.89 5.32
CA ILE A 67 -0.70 3.42 5.03
C ILE A 67 -0.66 1.96 4.57
N GLN A 68 -1.46 1.12 5.23
CA GLN A 68 -1.54 -0.32 4.97
C GLN A 68 -2.89 -0.72 4.36
N ARG A 69 -3.98 -0.08 4.82
CA ARG A 69 -5.35 -0.41 4.45
C ARG A 69 -6.22 0.83 4.37
N VAL A 70 -7.14 0.84 3.41
CA VAL A 70 -8.17 1.86 3.28
C VAL A 70 -9.50 1.15 3.11
N LEU A 71 -10.48 1.51 3.93
CA LEU A 71 -11.84 1.01 3.85
C LEU A 71 -12.80 2.19 3.72
N ARG A 72 -13.61 2.19 2.67
CA ARG A 72 -14.72 3.12 2.53
C ARG A 72 -16.00 2.49 3.09
N VAL A 73 -16.64 3.18 4.02
CA VAL A 73 -17.98 2.85 4.51
C VAL A 73 -18.84 4.11 4.35
N ASN A 74 -19.88 4.04 3.52
CA ASN A 74 -20.73 5.19 3.18
C ASN A 74 -19.90 6.39 2.65
N ARG A 75 -19.94 7.51 3.37
CA ARG A 75 -19.19 8.75 3.10
C ARG A 75 -17.96 8.90 4.01
N THR A 76 -17.43 7.81 4.53
CA THR A 76 -16.29 7.82 5.45
C THR A 76 -15.21 6.88 4.93
N LEU A 77 -13.97 7.38 4.88
CA LEU A 77 -12.77 6.58 4.71
C LEU A 77 -12.16 6.29 6.09
N PHE A 78 -11.89 5.01 6.33
CA PHE A 78 -11.05 4.54 7.41
C PHE A 78 -9.69 4.17 6.84
N ILE A 79 -8.63 4.78 7.36
CA ILE A 79 -7.26 4.61 6.86
C ILE A 79 -6.44 3.99 7.99
N GLY A 80 -6.05 2.73 7.81
CA GLY A 80 -5.16 2.01 8.70
C GLY A 80 -3.70 2.28 8.32
N ASP A 81 -2.93 2.73 9.31
CA ASP A 81 -1.53 3.15 9.20
C ASP A 81 -0.66 2.36 10.22
N ARG A 82 0.63 2.69 10.30
CA ARG A 82 1.49 2.41 11.45
C ARG A 82 0.97 3.14 12.68
N ASP A 83 0.57 2.34 13.66
CA ASP A 83 0.08 2.71 14.98
C ASP A 83 -1.17 3.59 15.01
N ASN A 84 -1.81 3.86 13.87
CA ASN A 84 -2.93 4.79 13.80
C ASN A 84 -4.06 4.24 12.91
N LEU A 85 -5.28 4.59 13.27
CA LEU A 85 -6.47 4.46 12.43
C LEU A 85 -7.13 5.83 12.31
N TYR A 86 -7.22 6.34 11.08
CA TYR A 86 -7.82 7.64 10.78
C TYR A 86 -9.25 7.47 10.27
N ARG A 87 -10.13 8.38 10.67
CA ARG A 87 -11.48 8.55 10.11
C ARG A 87 -11.51 9.86 9.33
N VAL A 88 -11.76 9.77 8.03
CA VAL A 88 -11.84 10.90 7.09
C VAL A 88 -13.23 10.90 6.46
N GLU A 89 -13.99 11.97 6.63
CA GLU A 89 -15.30 12.14 6.02
C GLU A 89 -15.15 12.75 4.62
N LEU A 90 -15.81 12.12 3.64
CA LEU A 90 -15.84 12.53 2.24
C LEU A 90 -16.91 13.60 2.05
N GLU A 91 -16.60 14.81 2.49
CA GLU A 91 -17.37 16.01 2.16
C GLU A 91 -17.02 16.46 0.73
N PRO A 92 -17.91 17.20 0.03
CA PRO A 92 -17.55 17.81 -1.24
C PRO A 92 -16.26 18.64 -1.06
N PRO A 93 -15.28 18.51 -1.96
CA PRO A 93 -13.97 19.11 -1.77
C PRO A 93 -14.10 20.63 -1.79
N THR A 94 -14.07 21.26 -0.61
CA THR A 94 -13.84 22.69 -0.42
C THR A 94 -12.35 23.03 -0.35
N SER A 95 -11.50 22.00 -0.29
CA SER A 95 -10.05 22.05 -0.09
C SER A 95 -9.37 20.94 -0.89
N MET A 96 -8.11 21.16 -1.29
CA MET A 96 -7.24 20.16 -1.92
C MET A 96 -6.64 19.17 -0.91
N GLU A 97 -6.88 19.36 0.39
CA GLU A 97 -6.39 18.48 1.44
C GLU A 97 -7.54 17.78 2.15
N LEU A 98 -7.48 16.44 2.17
CA LEU A 98 -8.35 15.61 3.00
C LEU A 98 -7.82 15.60 4.42
N ARG A 99 -8.69 15.91 5.39
CA ARG A 99 -8.35 15.95 6.82
C ARG A 99 -9.12 14.90 7.60
N TYR A 100 -8.46 14.28 8.57
CA TYR A 100 -9.16 13.37 9.47
C TYR A 100 -10.01 14.15 10.48
N GLN A 101 -11.17 13.64 10.84
CA GLN A 101 -12.02 14.18 11.92
C GLN A 101 -11.70 13.48 13.25
N ARG A 102 -11.29 12.21 13.20
CA ARG A 102 -10.86 11.43 14.36
C ARG A 102 -9.63 10.58 14.03
N LYS A 103 -8.75 10.44 15.01
CA LYS A 103 -7.58 9.54 14.97
C LYS A 103 -7.59 8.67 16.21
N LEU A 104 -7.47 7.37 16.01
CA LEU A 104 -7.20 6.41 17.06
C LEU A 104 -5.71 6.04 17.00
N THR A 105 -4.99 6.27 18.10
CA THR A 105 -3.62 5.78 18.28
C THR A 105 -3.66 4.39 18.89
N TRP A 106 -3.16 3.38 18.18
CA TRP A 106 -3.14 1.98 18.56
C TRP A 106 -1.72 1.41 18.44
N ARG A 107 -0.82 1.85 19.34
CA ARG A 107 0.59 1.43 19.38
C ARG A 107 0.75 0.07 20.06
N SER A 108 1.80 -0.66 19.67
CA SER A 108 2.27 -1.80 20.47
C SER A 108 2.73 -1.35 21.85
N ASN A 109 2.51 -2.20 22.87
CA ASN A 109 3.06 -1.92 24.20
C ASN A 109 4.60 -2.09 24.20
N PRO A 110 5.33 -1.45 25.14
CA PRO A 110 6.79 -1.52 25.17
C PRO A 110 7.37 -2.93 25.31
N SER A 111 6.64 -3.84 25.97
CA SER A 111 7.08 -5.22 26.16
C SER A 111 7.11 -5.99 24.83
N ASP A 112 6.03 -5.91 24.05
CA ASP A 112 5.96 -6.52 22.71
C ASP A 112 7.04 -5.95 21.77
N ILE A 113 7.28 -4.63 21.83
CA ILE A 113 8.34 -3.98 21.06
C ILE A 113 9.72 -4.53 21.45
N ASN A 114 9.98 -4.65 22.76
CA ASN A 114 11.25 -5.19 23.24
C ASN A 114 11.45 -6.64 22.80
N VAL A 115 10.42 -7.48 22.95
CA VAL A 115 10.45 -8.88 22.50
C VAL A 115 10.69 -8.97 20.99
N CYS A 116 10.03 -8.14 20.19
CA CYS A 116 10.23 -8.06 18.74
C CYS A 116 11.70 -7.75 18.39
N ARG A 117 12.30 -6.76 19.06
CA ARG A 117 13.70 -6.38 18.85
C ARG A 117 14.68 -7.45 19.32
N MET A 118 14.42 -8.08 20.46
CA MET A 118 15.24 -9.21 20.95
C MET A 118 15.24 -10.40 19.98
N LYS A 119 14.18 -10.56 19.18
CA LYS A 119 14.10 -11.54 18.09
C LYS A 119 14.83 -11.11 16.81
N GLY A 120 15.54 -9.98 16.82
CA GLY A 120 16.39 -9.51 15.72
C GLY A 120 15.67 -8.69 14.65
N LYS A 121 14.45 -8.19 14.91
CA LYS A 121 13.73 -7.29 13.99
C LYS A 121 14.22 -5.85 14.10
N GLN A 122 14.14 -5.11 13.00
CA GLN A 122 14.54 -3.70 12.98
C GLN A 122 13.54 -2.85 13.76
N GLU A 123 14.00 -1.74 14.32
CA GLU A 123 13.18 -0.85 15.15
C GLU A 123 11.92 -0.36 14.41
N GLY A 124 12.05 -0.03 13.12
CA GLY A 124 10.92 0.40 12.28
C GLY A 124 9.87 -0.69 12.06
N GLU A 125 10.24 -1.98 12.12
CA GLU A 125 9.32 -3.10 11.94
C GLU A 125 8.56 -3.46 13.23
N CYS A 126 9.11 -3.11 14.39
CA CYS A 126 8.53 -3.42 15.70
C CYS A 126 7.43 -2.42 16.12
N ARG A 127 6.46 -2.21 15.22
CA ARG A 127 5.32 -1.31 15.41
C ARG A 127 4.01 -2.04 15.14
N ASN A 128 2.88 -1.38 15.41
CA ASN A 128 1.59 -1.96 15.12
C ASN A 128 1.08 -1.48 13.75
N PHE A 129 1.22 -2.29 12.71
CA PHE A 129 0.72 -1.96 11.38
C PHE A 129 -0.68 -2.52 11.19
N VAL A 130 -1.68 -1.68 10.87
CA VAL A 130 -3.07 -2.13 10.65
C VAL A 130 -3.16 -2.94 9.35
N LYS A 131 -3.27 -4.27 9.44
CA LYS A 131 -3.29 -5.16 8.26
C LYS A 131 -4.68 -5.63 7.87
N VAL A 132 -5.63 -5.63 8.81
CA VAL A 132 -7.03 -6.02 8.59
C VAL A 132 -7.91 -4.87 9.04
N LEU A 133 -8.84 -4.48 8.18
CA LEU A 133 -9.81 -3.42 8.43
C LEU A 133 -11.08 -3.76 7.65
N LEU A 134 -12.11 -4.21 8.36
CA LEU A 134 -13.35 -4.72 7.79
C LEU A 134 -14.55 -4.09 8.52
N LEU A 135 -15.64 -3.86 7.79
CA LEU A 135 -16.94 -3.59 8.41
C LEU A 135 -17.50 -4.94 8.88
N ARG A 136 -17.68 -5.10 10.19
CA ARG A 136 -18.19 -6.33 10.78
C ARG A 136 -19.72 -6.30 10.89
N ASP A 137 -20.25 -5.15 11.26
CA ASP A 137 -21.66 -4.89 11.54
C ASP A 137 -21.97 -3.43 11.14
N GLU A 138 -23.24 -2.99 11.19
CA GLU A 138 -23.65 -1.63 10.80
C GLU A 138 -22.85 -0.50 11.48
N SER A 139 -22.39 -0.71 12.71
CA SER A 139 -21.67 0.30 13.50
C SER A 139 -20.34 -0.18 14.07
N THR A 140 -19.76 -1.27 13.55
CA THR A 140 -18.56 -1.89 14.14
C THR A 140 -17.55 -2.25 13.07
N LEU A 141 -16.29 -1.80 13.29
CA LEU A 141 -15.15 -2.23 12.50
C LEU A 141 -14.43 -3.37 13.22
N PHE A 142 -14.07 -4.42 12.48
CA PHE A 142 -13.12 -5.42 12.93
C PHE A 142 -11.74 -5.06 12.39
N VAL A 143 -10.78 -4.85 13.30
CA VAL A 143 -9.44 -4.35 12.96
C VAL A 143 -8.39 -5.26 13.58
N CYS A 144 -7.40 -5.67 12.80
CA CYS A 144 -6.23 -6.38 13.30
C CYS A 144 -4.94 -5.68 12.89
N GLY A 145 -3.99 -5.66 13.82
CA GLY A 145 -2.68 -5.08 13.61
C GLY A 145 -1.57 -6.09 13.87
N SER A 146 -0.39 -5.85 13.30
CA SER A 146 0.78 -6.71 13.48
C SER A 146 1.33 -6.70 14.91
N ASN A 147 1.05 -5.64 15.67
CA ASN A 147 1.47 -5.39 17.06
C ASN A 147 2.88 -5.92 17.37
N ALA A 148 3.88 -5.38 16.67
CA ALA A 148 5.29 -5.78 16.79
C ALA A 148 5.51 -7.30 16.66
N PHE A 149 5.00 -7.91 15.59
CA PHE A 149 5.04 -9.37 15.34
C PHE A 149 4.33 -10.22 16.41
N ASN A 150 3.41 -9.62 17.17
CA ASN A 150 2.50 -10.29 18.09
C ASN A 150 1.05 -9.89 17.77
N PRO A 151 0.44 -10.40 16.68
CA PRO A 151 -0.77 -9.85 16.10
C PRO A 151 -1.96 -9.84 17.06
N VAL A 152 -2.72 -8.75 17.04
CA VAL A 152 -3.91 -8.56 17.88
C VAL A 152 -5.08 -8.03 17.05
N CYS A 153 -6.29 -8.36 17.47
CA CYS A 153 -7.53 -7.93 16.84
C CYS A 153 -8.47 -7.27 17.86
N ALA A 154 -9.24 -6.29 17.41
CA ALA A 154 -10.23 -5.59 18.22
C ALA A 154 -11.45 -5.18 17.40
N ASN A 155 -12.57 -4.99 18.09
CA ASN A 155 -13.76 -4.37 17.52
C ASN A 155 -13.79 -2.89 17.91
N TYR A 156 -13.98 -2.01 16.93
CA TYR A 156 -14.08 -0.57 17.13
C TYR A 156 -15.47 -0.09 16.76
N SER A 157 -16.14 0.57 17.71
CA SER A 157 -17.43 1.21 17.44
C SER A 157 -17.25 2.45 16.58
N VAL A 158 -18.07 2.55 15.53
CA VAL A 158 -18.12 3.66 14.57
C VAL A 158 -19.01 4.80 15.08
N SER A 159 -19.51 4.72 16.32
CA SER A 159 -20.60 5.57 16.84
C SER A 159 -20.43 7.08 16.63
N HIS A 160 -21.52 7.69 16.16
CA HIS A 160 -21.72 9.12 15.89
C HIS A 160 -21.99 9.95 17.15
N ARG A 161 -21.26 9.74 18.25
CA ARG A 161 -21.40 10.64 19.42
C ARG A 161 -20.13 11.46 19.59
N SER A 162 -20.18 12.68 19.10
CA SER A 162 -19.64 13.84 19.79
C SER A 162 -20.48 14.04 21.06
N SER A 163 -20.20 13.28 22.12
CA SER A 163 -20.57 13.74 23.46
C SER A 163 -19.64 14.89 23.79
N LYS A 164 -20.02 16.10 23.37
CA LYS A 164 -19.51 17.31 23.98
C LYS A 164 -20.33 17.52 25.27
N PRO A 165 -19.71 17.65 26.45
CA PRO A 165 -20.40 18.14 27.64
C PRO A 165 -20.81 19.62 27.45
#